data_AF-A0A8C9J9M2-F1
#
_entry.id   AF-A0A8C9J9M2-F1
#
_cell.length_a   1.000
_cell.length_b   1.000
_cell.length_c   1.000
_cell.angle_alpha   90.00
_cell.angle_beta   90.00
_cell.angle_gamma   90.00
#
_symmetry.space_group_name_H-M   'P 1'
#
loop_
_entity.id
_entity.type
_entity.pdbx_description
1 polymer ?
#
loop_
_entity_poly.entity_id
_entity_poly.type
_entity_poly.pdbx_seq_one_letter_code
_entity_poly.pdbx_strand_id
1 'polypeptide(L)'
;MVDNRGFMVTRSYTVGVTMMHRTGLYNYYDDEKEKLQIVEMPLAHKLSSLIILMPHHVEPLERLEKLLTKEQLKIWMGKMQKKAVAISLPKGVVEVTHDLQKHLAGLGLTEAIDKNKADLSRMSGKKDLYLASVFHATAFEWDTEGNPFDQDIYGREELRSPKLFYADHPFIFLVRDTQSGSLLFIGRLVRPKGDKMRDEL
;
A
#
# COMPACT_ATOMS: atom_id res chain seq x y z
N MET A 1 -2.19 -15.59 13.35
CA MET A 1 -3.22 -15.36 14.39
C MET A 1 -4.09 -14.22 13.93
N VAL A 2 -5.39 -14.22 14.24
CA VAL A 2 -6.29 -13.10 13.95
C VAL A 2 -7.06 -12.72 15.23
N ASP A 3 -7.31 -11.43 15.41
CA ASP A 3 -8.17 -10.90 16.47
C ASP A 3 -8.91 -9.64 15.99
N ASN A 4 -9.87 -9.13 16.78
CA ASN A 4 -10.58 -7.88 16.46
C ASN A 4 -9.94 -6.70 17.20
N ARG A 5 -9.65 -5.62 16.47
CA ARG A 5 -8.96 -4.42 16.97
C ARG A 5 -9.55 -3.16 16.36
N GLY A 6 -9.26 -2.02 16.98
CA GLY A 6 -9.61 -0.73 16.42
C GLY A 6 -8.66 -0.33 15.28
N PHE A 7 -9.23 0.25 14.23
CA PHE A 7 -8.52 1.01 13.20
C PHE A 7 -8.96 2.47 13.29
N MET A 8 -8.05 3.36 13.68
CA MET A 8 -8.27 4.78 13.83
C MET A 8 -8.22 5.47 12.46
N VAL A 9 -9.38 5.61 11.83
CA VAL A 9 -9.56 6.29 10.52
C VAL A 9 -9.27 7.79 10.66
N THR A 10 -9.75 8.39 11.75
CA THR A 10 -9.41 9.75 12.18
C THR A 10 -9.26 9.78 13.70
N ARG A 11 -8.76 10.88 14.26
CA ARG A 11 -8.61 11.05 15.72
C ARG A 11 -9.91 10.87 16.52
N SER A 12 -11.07 11.01 15.89
CA SER A 12 -12.39 10.90 16.53
C SER A 12 -13.25 9.78 15.94
N TYR A 13 -12.69 8.95 15.07
CA TYR A 13 -13.44 7.90 14.38
C TYR A 13 -12.60 6.62 14.23
N THR A 14 -12.99 5.61 15.00
CA THR A 14 -12.38 4.28 15.01
C THR A 14 -13.39 3.24 14.53
N VAL A 15 -12.93 2.31 13.71
CA VAL A 15 -13.73 1.16 13.25
C VAL A 15 -13.12 -0.14 13.76
N GLY A 16 -13.96 -1.10 14.11
CA GLY A 16 -13.52 -2.44 14.49
C GLY A 16 -13.19 -3.24 13.24
N VAL A 17 -12.01 -3.84 13.21
CA VAL A 17 -11.56 -4.68 12.09
C VAL A 17 -10.90 -5.94 12.60
N THR A 18 -10.95 -7.00 11.80
CA THR A 18 -10.13 -8.17 12.02
C THR A 18 -8.70 -7.85 11.61
N MET A 19 -7.77 -7.93 12.56
CA MET A 19 -6.34 -7.83 12.35
C MET A 19 -5.74 -9.22 12.20
N MET A 20 -4.75 -9.34 11.33
CA MET A 20 -3.88 -10.50 11.21
C MET A 20 -2.49 -10.18 11.76
N HIS A 21 -1.91 -11.13 12.49
CA HIS A 21 -0.64 -10.95 13.19
C HIS A 21 0.39 -11.99 12.75
N ARG A 22 1.62 -11.50 12.55
CA ARG A 22 2.77 -12.33 12.26
C ARG A 22 4.07 -11.67 12.72
N THR A 23 4.90 -12.43 13.42
CA THR A 23 6.28 -12.04 13.72
C THR A 23 7.23 -12.71 12.72
N GLY A 24 8.24 -11.98 12.26
CA GLY A 24 9.23 -12.50 11.32
C GLY A 24 10.42 -11.56 11.16
N LEU A 25 11.37 -11.97 10.30
CA LEU A 25 12.50 -11.12 9.91
C LEU A 25 12.16 -10.40 8.60
N TYR A 26 12.05 -9.07 8.67
CA TYR A 26 11.66 -8.23 7.54
C TYR A 26 12.62 -7.06 7.38
N ASN A 27 12.66 -6.49 6.17
CA ASN A 27 13.33 -5.23 5.95
C ASN A 27 12.49 -4.12 6.62
N TYR A 28 13.10 -3.37 7.51
CA TYR A 28 12.41 -2.37 8.32
C TYR A 28 13.25 -1.09 8.44
N TYR A 29 12.56 0.04 8.40
CA TYR A 29 13.14 1.35 8.67
C TYR A 29 12.15 2.20 9.48
N ASP A 30 12.66 2.89 10.50
CA ASP A 30 11.93 3.89 11.27
C ASP A 30 12.59 5.24 10.99
N ASP A 31 11.88 6.11 10.30
CA ASP A 31 12.36 7.45 9.99
C ASP A 31 11.79 8.42 11.02
N GLU A 32 12.49 8.59 12.15
CA GLU A 32 12.06 9.52 13.20
C GLU A 32 11.96 10.96 12.71
N LYS A 33 12.78 11.34 11.72
CA LYS A 33 12.78 12.70 11.15
C LYS A 33 11.53 12.93 10.31
N GLU A 34 11.22 12.00 9.41
CA GLU A 34 10.04 12.08 8.56
C GLU A 34 8.78 11.46 9.21
N LYS A 35 8.90 11.00 10.46
CA LYS A 35 7.85 10.44 11.32
C LYS A 35 7.02 9.35 10.63
N LEU A 36 7.68 8.32 10.14
CA LEU A 36 7.03 7.14 9.57
C LEU A 36 7.81 5.86 9.84
N GLN A 37 7.09 4.75 9.88
CA GLN A 37 7.65 3.40 9.85
C GLN A 37 7.46 2.81 8.45
N ILE A 38 8.43 2.02 8.01
CA ILE A 38 8.38 1.32 6.73
C ILE A 38 8.77 -0.13 6.94
N VAL A 39 7.95 -1.04 6.41
CA VAL A 39 8.26 -2.46 6.37
C VAL A 39 8.17 -2.98 4.95
N GLU A 40 9.12 -3.82 4.56
CA GLU A 40 9.10 -4.58 3.31
C GLU A 40 9.05 -6.08 3.63
N MET A 41 8.03 -6.73 3.09
CA MET A 41 7.77 -8.16 3.21
C MET A 41 7.86 -8.81 1.83
N PRO A 42 8.68 -9.85 1.63
CA PRO A 42 8.65 -10.60 0.38
C PRO A 42 7.30 -11.32 0.23
N LEU A 43 6.74 -11.30 -0.98
CA LEU A 43 5.58 -12.11 -1.35
C LEU A 43 6.02 -13.52 -1.78
N ALA A 44 5.06 -14.36 -2.17
CA ALA A 44 5.33 -15.72 -2.64
C ALA A 44 6.43 -15.75 -3.71
N HIS A 45 7.29 -16.77 -3.64
CA HIS A 45 8.45 -16.96 -4.53
C HIS A 45 9.50 -15.83 -4.51
N LYS A 46 9.35 -14.81 -3.66
CA LYS A 46 10.31 -13.70 -3.48
C LYS A 46 10.57 -12.87 -4.76
N LEU A 47 9.69 -12.97 -5.76
CA LEU A 47 9.77 -12.21 -7.02
C LEU A 47 9.24 -10.79 -6.89
N SER A 48 8.36 -10.57 -5.91
CA SER A 48 7.85 -9.25 -5.56
C SER A 48 7.87 -9.05 -4.05
N SER A 49 7.91 -7.80 -3.62
CA SER A 49 7.77 -7.43 -2.22
C SER A 49 6.60 -6.47 -2.05
N LEU A 50 5.96 -6.61 -0.91
CA LEU A 50 5.00 -5.66 -0.40
C LEU A 50 5.73 -4.69 0.53
N ILE A 51 5.55 -3.41 0.29
CA ILE A 51 6.10 -2.34 1.12
C ILE A 51 4.94 -1.56 1.72
N ILE A 52 4.97 -1.32 3.02
CA ILE A 52 3.96 -0.50 3.71
C ILE A 52 4.68 0.69 4.34
N LEU A 53 4.22 1.89 3.99
CA LEU A 53 4.66 3.16 4.56
C LEU A 53 3.54 3.67 5.46
N MET A 54 3.81 3.67 6.77
CA MET A 54 2.84 4.06 7.77
C MET A 54 3.34 5.30 8.51
N PRO A 55 2.65 6.45 8.41
CA PRO A 55 2.99 7.62 9.22
C PRO A 55 2.89 7.28 10.71
N HIS A 56 3.52 8.02 11.61
CA HIS A 56 3.21 7.86 13.04
C HIS A 56 1.81 8.44 13.34
N HIS A 57 1.10 7.92 14.35
CA HIS A 57 -0.33 8.22 14.64
C HIS A 57 -0.81 9.69 14.56
N VAL A 58 0.08 10.65 14.85
CA VAL A 58 -0.27 12.08 14.88
C VAL A 58 -0.16 12.76 13.51
N GLU A 59 0.49 12.11 12.54
CA GLU A 59 0.84 12.66 11.24
C GLU A 59 -0.22 12.33 10.16
N PRO A 60 -0.64 13.31 9.36
CA PRO A 60 -1.62 13.08 8.30
C PRO A 60 -1.01 12.30 7.13
N LEU A 61 -1.80 11.40 6.55
CA LEU A 61 -1.38 10.59 5.40
C LEU A 61 -1.00 11.48 4.19
N GLU A 62 -1.68 12.61 4.01
CA GLU A 62 -1.45 13.57 2.93
C GLU A 62 -0.03 14.17 2.97
N ARG A 63 0.59 14.27 4.15
CA ARG A 63 2.00 14.69 4.27
C ARG A 63 2.90 13.64 3.64
N LEU A 64 2.66 12.37 3.97
CA LEU A 64 3.41 11.25 3.41
C LEU A 64 3.22 11.14 1.89
N GLU A 65 2.01 11.36 1.38
CA GLU A 65 1.72 11.37 -0.07
C GLU A 65 2.55 12.43 -0.81
N LYS A 66 2.74 13.62 -0.23
CA LYS A 66 3.58 14.68 -0.82
C LYS A 66 5.08 14.37 -0.77
N LEU A 67 5.52 13.61 0.23
CA LEU A 67 6.92 13.17 0.37
C LEU A 67 7.24 11.97 -0.51
N LEU A 68 6.23 11.20 -0.92
CA LEU A 68 6.40 9.98 -1.71
C LEU A 68 6.77 10.30 -3.16
N THR A 69 8.06 10.51 -3.39
CA THR A 69 8.67 10.58 -4.72
C THR A 69 9.47 9.33 -5.01
N LYS A 70 9.85 9.12 -6.28
CA LYS A 70 10.71 8.01 -6.69
C LYS A 70 12.06 8.07 -5.99
N GLU A 71 12.63 9.26 -5.86
CA GLU A 71 13.92 9.53 -5.22
C GLU A 71 13.84 9.27 -3.72
N GLN A 72 12.78 9.76 -3.07
CA GLN A 72 12.58 9.56 -1.63
C GLN A 72 12.35 8.08 -1.31
N LEU A 73 11.55 7.38 -2.13
CA LEU A 73 11.37 5.93 -1.99
C LEU A 73 12.71 5.20 -2.11
N LYS A 74 13.56 5.55 -3.08
CA LYS A 74 14.90 4.96 -3.23
C LYS A 74 15.77 5.18 -1.98
N ILE A 75 15.72 6.38 -1.38
CA ILE A 75 16.43 6.69 -0.13
C ILE A 75 15.94 5.81 1.00
N TRP A 76 14.62 5.71 1.19
CA TRP A 76 14.03 4.87 2.24
C TRP A 76 14.40 3.39 2.07
N MET A 77 14.29 2.85 0.85
CA MET A 77 14.68 1.46 0.56
C MET A 77 16.17 1.21 0.86
N GLY A 78 17.05 2.17 0.58
CA GLY A 78 18.49 2.04 0.86
C GLY A 78 18.86 2.10 2.35
N LYS A 79 17.95 2.55 3.22
CA LYS A 79 18.14 2.63 4.68
C LYS A 79 17.52 1.46 5.44
N MET A 80 16.74 0.61 4.77
CA MET A 80 16.13 -0.54 5.42
C MET A 80 17.18 -1.55 5.90
N GLN A 81 16.90 -2.14 7.05
CA GLN A 81 17.72 -3.20 7.62
C GLN A 81 16.82 -4.38 7.98
N LYS A 82 17.34 -5.60 7.83
CA LYS A 82 16.63 -6.80 8.26
C LYS A 82 16.54 -6.82 9.79
N LYS A 83 15.32 -6.83 10.33
CA LYS A 83 15.04 -6.85 11.77
C LYS A 83 13.90 -7.80 12.09
N ALA A 84 13.85 -8.28 13.34
CA ALA A 84 12.65 -8.90 13.89
C ALA A 84 11.54 -7.86 14.01
N VAL A 85 10.40 -8.11 13.36
CA VAL A 85 9.22 -7.25 13.41
C VAL A 85 7.97 -8.10 13.67
N ALA A 86 7.17 -7.66 14.64
CA ALA A 86 5.83 -8.16 14.89
C ALA A 86 4.84 -7.25 14.13
N ILE A 87 4.30 -7.79 13.05
CA ILE A 87 3.42 -7.08 12.13
C ILE A 87 1.97 -7.39 12.48
N SER A 88 1.15 -6.35 12.51
CA SER A 88 -0.31 -6.46 12.54
C SER A 88 -0.90 -5.67 11.39
N LEU A 89 -1.75 -6.32 10.59
CA LEU A 89 -2.35 -5.75 9.39
C LEU A 89 -3.84 -6.02 9.35
N PRO A 90 -4.67 -5.10 8.81
CA PRO A 90 -6.08 -5.38 8.59
C PRO A 90 -6.24 -6.54 7.59
N LYS A 91 -7.12 -7.49 7.91
CA LYS A 91 -7.61 -8.49 6.94
C LYS A 91 -8.75 -7.87 6.14
N GLY A 92 -8.76 -8.08 4.83
CA GLY A 92 -9.87 -7.64 3.98
C GLY A 92 -9.48 -7.23 2.57
N VAL A 93 -10.47 -6.74 1.82
CA VAL A 93 -10.37 -6.43 0.40
C VAL A 93 -10.55 -4.94 0.15
N VAL A 94 -9.67 -4.37 -0.67
CA VAL A 94 -9.76 -3.02 -1.23
C VAL A 94 -10.10 -3.14 -2.71
N GLU A 95 -11.26 -2.64 -3.11
CA GLU A 95 -11.73 -2.62 -4.50
C GLU A 95 -11.90 -1.18 -4.96
N VAL A 96 -11.34 -0.84 -6.12
CA VAL A 96 -11.43 0.50 -6.67
C VAL A 96 -11.58 0.44 -8.18
N THR A 97 -12.43 1.30 -8.72
CA THR A 97 -12.56 1.52 -10.18
C THR A 97 -12.47 3.00 -10.47
N HIS A 98 -11.68 3.36 -11.47
CA HIS A 98 -11.49 4.74 -11.92
C HIS A 98 -11.69 4.85 -13.43
N ASP A 99 -12.33 5.93 -13.88
CA ASP A 99 -12.12 6.45 -15.23
C ASP A 99 -10.93 7.43 -15.20
N LEU A 100 -9.83 7.01 -15.81
CA LEU A 100 -8.58 7.75 -15.85
C LEU A 100 -8.54 8.81 -16.93
N GLN A 101 -9.55 8.90 -17.82
CA GLN A 101 -9.52 9.83 -18.95
C GLN A 101 -9.21 11.27 -18.52
N LYS A 102 -9.93 11.80 -17.53
CA LYS A 102 -9.71 13.17 -17.02
C LYS A 102 -8.35 13.35 -16.34
N HIS A 103 -7.86 12.31 -15.67
CA HIS A 103 -6.55 12.33 -15.00
C HIS A 103 -5.42 12.37 -16.03
N LEU A 104 -5.51 11.53 -17.07
CA LEU A 104 -4.55 11.50 -18.19
C LEU A 104 -4.59 12.81 -18.98
N ALA A 105 -5.77 13.41 -19.16
CA ALA A 105 -5.92 14.74 -19.77
C ALA A 105 -5.12 15.79 -19.01
N GLY A 106 -5.23 15.81 -17.67
CA GLY A 106 -4.46 16.70 -16.80
C GLY A 106 -2.95 16.48 -16.85
N LEU A 107 -2.50 15.29 -17.26
CA LEU A 107 -1.09 14.95 -17.49
C LEU A 107 -0.62 15.25 -18.93
N GLY A 108 -1.51 15.73 -19.81
CA GLY A 108 -1.17 16.15 -21.17
C GLY A 108 -1.74 15.28 -22.30
N LEU A 109 -2.48 14.21 -21.99
CA LEU A 109 -3.16 13.38 -23.01
C LEU A 109 -4.45 14.06 -23.50
N THR A 110 -4.32 15.18 -24.19
CA THR A 110 -5.45 16.05 -24.57
C THR A 110 -5.99 15.76 -25.98
N GLU A 111 -5.12 15.48 -26.95
CA GLU A 111 -5.56 15.23 -28.34
C GLU A 111 -6.31 13.90 -28.48
N ALA A 112 -5.82 12.83 -27.84
CA ALA A 112 -6.39 11.50 -27.96
C ALA A 112 -7.85 11.42 -27.46
N ILE A 113 -8.24 12.27 -26.51
CA ILE A 113 -9.58 12.30 -25.92
C ILE A 113 -10.53 13.30 -26.62
N ASP A 114 -9.99 14.18 -27.47
CA ASP A 114 -10.77 15.18 -28.20
C ASP A 114 -11.25 14.58 -29.53
N LYS A 115 -12.57 14.40 -29.65
CA LYS A 115 -13.21 13.82 -30.83
C LYS A 115 -12.85 14.52 -32.14
N ASN A 116 -12.52 15.82 -32.11
CA ASN A 116 -12.20 16.59 -33.31
C ASN A 116 -10.70 16.66 -33.61
N LYS A 117 -9.83 16.27 -32.67
CA LYS A 117 -8.37 16.33 -32.82
C LYS A 117 -7.69 14.98 -32.86
N ALA A 118 -8.30 13.96 -32.25
CA ALA A 118 -7.73 12.62 -32.18
C ALA A 118 -7.42 12.08 -33.59
N ASP A 119 -6.19 11.62 -33.77
CA ASP A 119 -5.76 10.95 -35.00
C ASP A 119 -5.31 9.52 -34.70
N LEU A 120 -6.29 8.64 -34.58
CA LEU A 120 -6.09 7.20 -34.45
C LEU A 120 -6.28 6.49 -35.81
N SER A 121 -6.03 7.18 -36.92
CA SER A 121 -6.22 6.66 -38.28
C SER A 121 -5.34 5.47 -38.62
N ARG A 122 -4.22 5.28 -37.91
CA ARG A 122 -3.39 4.07 -38.03
C ARG A 122 -4.10 2.81 -37.47
N MET A 123 -5.17 2.96 -36.70
CA MET A 123 -5.99 1.85 -36.18
C MET A 123 -7.20 1.53 -37.07
N SER A 124 -7.98 2.54 -37.50
CA SER A 124 -9.22 2.34 -38.28
C SER A 124 -9.11 2.64 -39.77
N GLY A 125 -8.02 3.27 -40.22
CA GLY A 125 -7.89 3.82 -41.58
C GLY A 125 -8.57 5.17 -41.79
N LYS A 126 -9.26 5.72 -40.77
CA LYS A 126 -9.98 7.01 -40.82
C LYS A 126 -9.77 7.82 -39.53
N LYS A 127 -10.09 9.11 -39.55
CA LYS A 127 -10.05 9.99 -38.36
C LYS A 127 -11.39 10.02 -37.65
N ASP A 128 -11.89 8.84 -37.27
CA ASP A 128 -13.22 8.64 -36.68
C ASP A 128 -13.19 8.01 -35.28
N LEU A 129 -11.99 7.71 -34.77
CA LEU A 129 -11.77 7.17 -33.43
C LEU A 129 -11.16 8.21 -32.49
N TYR A 130 -11.60 8.18 -31.23
CA TYR A 130 -11.05 8.95 -30.13
C TYR A 130 -11.17 8.13 -28.83
N LEU A 131 -10.37 8.49 -27.83
CA LEU A 131 -10.32 7.82 -26.53
C LEU A 131 -11.46 8.33 -25.63
N ALA A 132 -12.61 7.67 -25.72
CA ALA A 132 -13.82 8.10 -25.02
C ALA A 132 -13.79 7.86 -23.50
N SER A 133 -13.04 6.86 -23.00
CA SER A 133 -12.91 6.53 -21.57
C SER A 133 -11.68 5.61 -21.34
N VAL A 134 -11.13 5.62 -20.14
CA VAL A 134 -10.05 4.70 -19.74
C VAL A 134 -10.38 4.11 -18.38
N PHE A 135 -11.00 2.93 -18.36
CA PHE A 135 -11.36 2.27 -17.11
C PHE A 135 -10.20 1.45 -16.54
N HIS A 136 -9.88 1.70 -15.28
CA HIS A 136 -8.93 0.90 -14.50
C HIS A 136 -9.63 0.41 -13.24
N ALA A 137 -9.82 -0.91 -13.15
CA ALA A 137 -10.45 -1.58 -12.03
C ALA A 137 -9.44 -2.52 -11.35
N THR A 138 -9.32 -2.41 -10.04
CA THR A 138 -8.37 -3.19 -9.24
C THR A 138 -9.02 -3.68 -7.96
N ALA A 139 -8.61 -4.87 -7.55
CA ALA A 139 -8.89 -5.42 -6.23
C ALA A 139 -7.56 -5.81 -5.58
N PHE A 140 -7.42 -5.55 -4.29
CA PHE A 140 -6.28 -5.95 -3.47
C PHE A 140 -6.80 -6.60 -2.20
N GLU A 141 -6.42 -7.86 -1.96
CA GLU A 141 -6.86 -8.63 -0.81
C GLU A 141 -5.70 -8.90 0.16
N TRP A 142 -5.98 -8.69 1.44
CA TRP A 142 -5.13 -9.00 2.56
C TRP A 142 -5.69 -10.22 3.27
N ASP A 143 -4.97 -11.34 3.22
CA ASP A 143 -5.37 -12.55 3.93
C ASP A 143 -4.20 -13.26 4.61
N THR A 144 -4.53 -14.18 5.50
CA THR A 144 -3.62 -15.06 6.23
C THR A 144 -3.08 -16.19 5.38
N GLU A 145 -3.73 -16.51 4.26
CA GLU A 145 -3.25 -17.47 3.25
C GLU A 145 -2.11 -16.85 2.43
N GLY A 146 -0.97 -16.63 3.11
CA GLY A 146 0.24 -16.07 2.52
C GLY A 146 1.41 -17.05 2.56
N ASN A 147 2.63 -16.51 2.67
CA ASN A 147 3.84 -17.33 2.79
C ASN A 147 3.77 -18.26 4.01
N PRO A 148 4.27 -19.50 3.93
CA PRO A 148 4.40 -20.36 5.11
C PRO A 148 5.26 -19.68 6.19
N PHE A 149 5.05 -20.06 7.45
CA PHE A 149 5.92 -19.61 8.54
C PHE A 149 7.34 -20.12 8.28
N ASP A 150 8.30 -19.20 8.36
CA ASP A 150 9.71 -19.58 8.33
C ASP A 150 10.03 -20.23 9.67
N GLN A 151 10.30 -21.54 9.68
CA GLN A 151 10.60 -22.26 10.91
C GLN A 151 12.04 -22.03 11.38
N ASP A 152 12.94 -21.59 10.49
CA ASP A 152 14.37 -21.42 10.78
C ASP A 152 14.66 -20.16 11.64
N ILE A 153 13.62 -19.40 11.94
CA ILE A 153 13.72 -18.24 12.83
C ILE A 153 13.41 -18.61 14.29
N TYR A 154 12.77 -19.76 14.56
CA TYR A 154 12.46 -20.15 15.94
C TYR A 154 13.75 -20.29 16.77
N GLY A 155 13.76 -19.64 17.94
CA GLY A 155 14.91 -19.64 18.85
C GLY A 155 15.95 -18.54 18.62
N ARG A 156 15.81 -17.72 17.56
CA ARG A 156 16.69 -16.56 17.37
C ARG A 156 16.45 -15.50 18.45
N GLU A 157 17.52 -15.03 19.07
CA GLU A 157 17.47 -14.04 20.15
C GLU A 157 16.80 -12.73 19.70
N GLU A 158 17.01 -12.34 18.44
CA GLU A 158 16.42 -11.16 17.81
C GLU A 158 14.89 -11.13 17.91
N LEU A 159 14.23 -12.30 17.94
CA LEU A 159 12.76 -12.41 18.02
C LEU A 159 12.22 -12.26 19.43
N ARG A 160 13.07 -12.18 20.47
CA ARG A 160 12.63 -11.96 21.85
C ARG A 160 12.10 -10.55 22.08
N SER A 161 12.55 -9.58 21.30
CA SER A 161 12.13 -8.18 21.37
C SER A 161 11.95 -7.58 19.98
N PRO A 162 10.92 -8.03 19.24
CA PRO A 162 10.67 -7.57 17.88
C PRO A 162 10.20 -6.11 17.88
N LYS A 163 10.52 -5.36 16.83
CA LYS A 163 9.91 -4.05 16.57
C LYS A 163 8.43 -4.24 16.27
N LEU A 164 7.60 -3.29 16.72
CA LEU A 164 6.16 -3.33 16.47
C LEU A 164 5.85 -2.53 15.21
N PHE A 165 5.12 -3.15 14.29
CA PHE A 165 4.53 -2.49 13.13
C PHE A 165 3.03 -2.78 13.14
N TYR A 166 2.27 -1.83 13.68
CA TYR A 166 0.84 -2.00 13.94
C TYR A 166 0.04 -1.10 13.00
N ALA A 167 -0.47 -1.66 11.91
CA ALA A 167 -1.15 -0.92 10.84
C ALA A 167 -2.62 -0.64 11.16
N ASP A 168 -2.85 0.15 12.20
CA ASP A 168 -4.15 0.46 12.78
C ASP A 168 -4.66 1.88 12.47
N HIS A 169 -4.06 2.55 11.49
CA HIS A 169 -4.46 3.87 11.02
C HIS A 169 -3.99 4.06 9.57
N PRO A 170 -4.40 5.12 8.85
CA PRO A 170 -4.17 5.23 7.42
C PRO A 170 -2.71 5.07 6.99
N PHE A 171 -2.46 4.25 5.98
CA PHE A 171 -1.13 3.95 5.44
C PHE A 171 -1.13 3.81 3.92
N ILE A 172 0.06 3.92 3.32
CA ILE A 172 0.31 3.65 1.89
C ILE A 172 0.91 2.24 1.76
N PHE A 173 0.50 1.50 0.74
CA PHE A 173 1.11 0.22 0.38
C PHE A 173 1.55 0.22 -1.09
N LEU A 174 2.61 -0.53 -1.36
CA LEU A 174 3.23 -0.69 -2.67
C LEU A 174 3.51 -2.17 -2.90
N VAL A 175 3.31 -2.67 -4.12
CA VAL A 175 3.89 -3.95 -4.55
C VAL A 175 4.95 -3.66 -5.59
N ARG A 176 6.15 -4.16 -5.35
CA ARG A 176 7.32 -3.91 -6.19
C ARG A 176 7.90 -5.23 -6.68
N ASP A 177 8.23 -5.29 -7.96
CA ASP A 177 9.01 -6.37 -8.54
C ASP A 177 10.46 -6.28 -8.04
N THR A 178 11.00 -7.36 -7.48
CA THR A 178 12.33 -7.33 -6.83
C THR A 178 13.48 -7.31 -7.83
N GLN A 179 13.25 -7.73 -9.08
CA GLN A 179 14.28 -7.81 -10.12
C GLN A 179 14.44 -6.52 -10.91
N SER A 180 13.34 -6.03 -11.48
CA SER A 180 13.27 -4.80 -12.28
C SER A 180 13.13 -3.54 -11.42
N GLY A 181 12.65 -3.70 -10.19
CA GLY A 181 12.32 -2.58 -9.32
C GLY A 181 11.04 -1.84 -9.70
N SER A 182 10.27 -2.35 -10.68
CA SER A 182 9.00 -1.77 -11.13
C SER A 182 7.94 -1.80 -10.04
N LEU A 183 7.15 -0.73 -10.00
CA LEU A 183 5.98 -0.62 -9.12
C LEU A 183 4.79 -1.29 -9.81
N LEU A 184 4.32 -2.41 -9.26
CA LEU A 184 3.20 -3.19 -9.78
C LEU A 184 1.87 -2.68 -9.23
N PHE A 185 1.85 -2.28 -7.96
CA PHE A 185 0.67 -1.69 -7.31
C PHE A 185 1.08 -0.55 -6.39
N ILE A 186 0.20 0.44 -6.29
CA ILE A 186 0.24 1.49 -5.27
C ILE A 186 -1.18 1.78 -4.81
N GLY A 187 -1.36 1.95 -3.52
CA GLY A 187 -2.64 2.29 -2.93
C GLY A 187 -2.49 2.82 -1.52
N ARG A 188 -3.62 3.26 -0.96
CA ARG A 188 -3.73 3.67 0.44
C ARG A 188 -4.93 2.99 1.08
N LEU A 189 -4.78 2.57 2.33
CA LEU A 189 -5.90 2.13 3.14
C LEU A 189 -6.24 3.25 4.14
N VAL A 190 -7.37 3.92 3.94
CA VAL A 190 -7.82 5.01 4.84
C VAL A 190 -8.94 4.54 5.75
N ARG A 191 -9.87 3.75 5.22
CA ARG A 191 -10.99 3.20 5.99
C ARG A 191 -11.24 1.76 5.55
N PRO A 192 -10.81 0.75 6.33
CA PRO A 192 -11.20 -0.62 6.09
C PRO A 192 -12.71 -0.82 6.30
N LYS A 193 -13.27 -1.88 5.70
CA LYS A 193 -14.65 -2.31 5.96
C LYS A 193 -14.72 -2.81 7.41
N GLY A 194 -15.61 -2.22 8.22
CA GLY A 194 -15.75 -2.50 9.64
C GLY A 194 -16.80 -1.62 10.30
N ASP A 195 -17.27 -2.03 11.47
CA ASP A 195 -18.30 -1.31 12.22
C ASP A 195 -17.69 -0.20 13.07
N LYS A 196 -18.42 0.90 13.23
CA LYS A 196 -17.99 1.99 14.11
C LYS A 196 -17.87 1.46 15.54
N MET A 197 -16.68 1.55 16.13
CA MET A 197 -16.53 1.31 17.56
C MET A 197 -17.15 2.51 18.29
N ARG A 198 -18.10 2.23 19.18
CA ARG A 198 -18.58 3.23 20.14
C ARG A 198 -17.62 3.16 21.31
N ASP A 199 -17.08 4.30 21.74
CA ASP A 199 -16.50 4.39 23.07
C ASP A 199 -17.62 4.09 24.06
N GLU A 200 -17.51 2.97 24.78
CA GLU A 200 -18.41 2.60 25.88
C GLU A 200 -17.91 3.15 27.22
N LEU A 201 -17.18 4.27 27.20
CA LEU A 201 -16.75 4.99 28.40
C LEU A 201 -17.71 6.12 28.76
#